data_AF-A0A7C8ZSM5-F1
#
_entry.id   AF-A0A7C8ZSM5-F1
#
_cell.length_a   1.000
_cell.length_b   1.000
_cell.length_c   1.000
_cell.angle_alpha   90.00
_cell.angle_beta   90.00
_cell.angle_gamma   90.00
#
_symmetry.space_group_name_H-M   'P 1'
#
loop_
_entity.id
_entity.type
_entity.pdbx_description
1 polymer ?
#
loop_
_entity_poly.entity_id
_entity_poly.type
_entity_poly.pdbx_seq_one_letter_code
_entity_poly.pdbx_strand_id
1 'polypeptide(L)'
;TAIRNNLVRNVSFLRARGVPLETIQKRVLLNASPFVRRHEVFKEKVAQVEVKWGVSPRSAMYLLLIHALCCFHERTIESKVRVFESFGWDRSLALHLFRRNPQCLCLGA
;
A
#
# COMPACT_ATOMS: atom_id res chain seq x y z
N THR A 1 12.55 5.86 20.83
CA THR A 1 12.54 6.88 19.75
C THR A 1 11.21 6.85 19.03
N ALA A 2 10.80 7.94 18.39
CA ALA A 2 9.50 8.06 17.71
C ALA A 2 9.23 6.95 16.67
N ILE A 3 10.28 6.48 15.97
CA ILE A 3 10.22 5.38 14.99
C ILE A 3 9.65 4.10 15.60
N ARG A 4 10.15 3.69 16.78
CA ARG A 4 9.67 2.49 17.49
C ARG A 4 8.21 2.62 17.91
N ASN A 5 7.83 3.80 18.41
CA ASN A 5 6.47 4.07 18.84
C ASN A 5 5.49 4.02 17.67
N ASN A 6 5.88 4.56 16.51
CA ASN A 6 5.10 4.46 15.28
C ASN A 6 4.93 3.01 14.82
N LEU A 7 6.01 2.23 14.82
CA LEU A 7 5.97 0.82 14.45
C LEU A 7 4.96 0.05 15.32
N VAL A 8 5.07 0.17 16.65
CA VAL A 8 4.16 -0.52 17.58
C VAL A 8 2.71 -0.11 17.33
N ARG A 9 2.43 1.20 17.18
CA ARG A 9 1.07 1.70 16.91
C ARG A 9 0.50 1.18 15.59
N ASN A 10 1.29 1.21 14.52
CA ASN A 10 0.86 0.78 13.19
C ASN A 10 0.68 -0.75 13.11
N VAL A 11 1.54 -1.53 13.77
CA VAL A 11 1.37 -2.99 13.88
C VAL A 11 0.10 -3.32 14.66
N SER A 12 -0.12 -2.72 15.83
CA SER A 12 -1.34 -2.92 16.61
C SER A 12 -2.60 -2.55 15.84
N PHE A 13 -2.55 -1.47 15.05
CA PHE A 13 -3.64 -1.04 14.19
C PHE A 13 -3.98 -2.04 13.09
N LEU A 14 -2.98 -2.64 12.43
CA LEU A 14 -3.19 -3.69 11.43
C LEU A 14 -3.75 -4.98 12.07
N ARG A 15 -3.27 -5.34 13.26
CA ARG A 15 -3.77 -6.51 14.00
C ARG A 15 -5.24 -6.35 14.37
N ALA A 16 -5.65 -5.17 14.84
CA ALA A 16 -7.05 -4.87 15.14
C ALA A 16 -7.98 -4.97 13.91
N ARG A 17 -7.41 -4.90 12.70
CA ARG A 17 -8.12 -5.09 11.42
C ARG A 17 -8.11 -6.54 10.92
N GLY A 18 -7.56 -7.47 11.70
CA GLY A 18 -7.52 -8.90 11.37
C GLY A 18 -6.35 -9.33 10.50
N VAL A 19 -5.32 -8.49 10.33
CA VAL A 19 -4.09 -8.94 9.64
C VAL A 19 -3.27 -9.83 10.59
N PRO A 20 -2.90 -11.06 10.18
CA PRO A 20 -2.10 -11.96 11.02
C PRO A 20 -0.74 -11.36 11.37
N LEU A 21 -0.32 -11.52 12.63
CA LEU A 21 0.96 -10.95 13.11
C LEU A 21 2.16 -11.45 12.31
N GLU A 22 2.21 -12.75 12.00
CA GLU A 22 3.25 -13.37 11.16
C GLU A 22 3.37 -12.70 9.78
N THR A 23 2.23 -12.32 9.20
CA THR A 23 2.17 -11.68 7.88
C THR A 23 2.71 -10.25 7.97
N ILE A 24 2.38 -9.53 9.05
CA ILE A 24 2.93 -8.19 9.32
C ILE A 24 4.45 -8.29 9.55
N GLN A 25 4.91 -9.22 10.39
CA GLN A 25 6.33 -9.43 10.69
C GLN A 25 7.13 -9.70 9.42
N LYS A 26 6.67 -10.63 8.57
CA LYS A 26 7.32 -10.93 7.29
C LYS A 26 7.44 -9.67 6.41
N ARG A 27 6.42 -8.82 6.37
CA ARG A 27 6.47 -7.57 5.58
C ARG A 27 7.37 -6.52 6.21
N VAL A 28 7.37 -6.37 7.54
CA VAL A 28 8.25 -5.44 8.26
C VAL A 28 9.72 -5.83 8.04
N LEU A 29 10.05 -7.12 8.06
CA LEU A 29 11.41 -7.62 7.78
C LEU A 29 11.85 -7.34 6.34
N LEU A 30 10.94 -7.45 5.37
CA LEU A 30 11.22 -7.14 3.96
C LEU A 30 11.40 -5.64 3.74
N ASN A 31 10.55 -4.81 4.34
CA ASN A 31 10.70 -3.36 4.32
C ASN A 31 9.95 -2.70 5.50
N ALA A 32 10.70 -2.15 6.45
CA ALA A 32 10.15 -1.48 7.61
C ALA A 32 9.59 -0.07 7.32
N SER A 33 10.01 0.56 6.21
CA SER A 33 9.72 1.97 5.89
C SER A 33 8.23 2.35 5.96
N PRO A 34 7.28 1.57 5.41
CA PRO A 34 5.85 1.89 5.51
C PRO A 34 5.32 1.85 6.94
N PHE A 35 5.84 0.91 7.74
CA PHE A 35 5.32 0.61 9.07
C PHE A 35 5.84 1.58 10.15
N VAL A 36 6.91 2.32 9.87
CA VAL A 36 7.47 3.34 10.78
C VAL A 36 6.95 4.76 10.52
N ARG A 37 6.10 4.95 9.50
CA ARG A 37 5.45 6.23 9.19
C ARG A 37 4.65 6.75 10.38
N ARG A 38 4.48 8.08 10.46
CA ARG A 38 3.58 8.71 11.44
C ARG A 38 2.21 8.04 11.38
N HIS A 39 1.64 7.77 12.55
CA HIS A 39 0.44 6.93 12.66
C HIS A 39 -0.76 7.49 11.88
N GLU A 40 -0.90 8.81 11.84
CA GLU A 40 -1.96 9.52 11.13
C GLU A 40 -1.85 9.31 9.62
N VAL A 41 -0.65 9.44 9.07
CA VAL A 41 -0.37 9.19 7.64
C VAL A 41 -0.59 7.71 7.31
N PHE A 42 -0.18 6.81 8.20
CA PHE A 42 -0.37 5.38 8.00
C PHE A 42 -1.86 5.02 7.93
N LYS A 43 -2.69 5.56 8.84
CA LYS A 43 -4.14 5.37 8.83
C LYS A 43 -4.78 5.90 7.55
N GLU A 44 -4.34 7.05 7.05
CA GLU A 44 -4.81 7.60 5.78
C GLU A 44 -4.55 6.63 4.62
N LYS A 45 -3.34 6.05 4.54
CA LYS A 45 -3.01 5.09 3.48
C LYS A 45 -3.78 3.79 3.61
N VAL A 46 -3.99 3.31 4.84
CA VAL A 46 -4.86 2.13 5.08
C VAL A 46 -6.30 2.42 4.64
N ALA A 47 -6.85 3.57 5.01
CA ALA A 47 -8.20 3.98 4.58
C ALA A 47 -8.29 4.10 3.05
N GLN A 48 -7.24 4.60 2.39
CA GLN A 48 -7.18 4.64 0.93
C GLN A 48 -7.24 3.22 0.32
N VAL A 49 -6.53 2.24 0.89
CA VAL A 49 -6.59 0.84 0.46
C VAL A 49 -7.99 0.23 0.64
N GLU A 50 -8.62 0.51 1.78
CA GLU A 50 -9.94 -0.06 2.12
C GLU A 50 -11.06 0.58 1.30
N VAL A 51 -11.06 1.92 1.17
CA VAL A 51 -12.16 2.69 0.56
C VAL A 51 -11.95 2.91 -0.94
N LYS A 52 -10.82 3.49 -1.35
CA LYS A 52 -10.55 3.82 -2.77
C LYS A 52 -10.28 2.57 -3.58
N TRP A 53 -9.48 1.66 -3.01
CA TRP A 53 -9.05 0.45 -3.73
C TRP A 53 -9.88 -0.77 -3.39
N GLY A 54 -10.77 -0.73 -2.40
CA GLY A 54 -11.68 -1.83 -2.05
C GLY A 54 -10.98 -3.15 -1.72
N VAL A 55 -9.75 -3.09 -1.17
CA VAL A 55 -8.96 -4.29 -0.84
C VAL A 55 -9.16 -4.62 0.64
N SER A 56 -9.61 -5.85 0.92
CA SER A 56 -9.86 -6.29 2.30
C SER A 56 -8.56 -6.63 3.04
N PRO A 57 -8.52 -6.51 4.38
CA PRO A 57 -7.38 -6.93 5.21
C PRO A 57 -6.97 -8.40 5.05
N ARG A 58 -7.89 -9.24 4.56
CA ARG A 58 -7.66 -10.67 4.30
C ARG A 58 -6.97 -10.95 2.96
N SER A 59 -6.87 -9.95 2.08
CA SER A 59 -6.20 -10.09 0.79
C SER A 59 -4.68 -10.09 0.95
N ALA A 60 -4.01 -10.97 0.19
CA ALA A 60 -2.55 -10.96 0.07
C ALA A 60 -1.99 -9.62 -0.46
N MET A 61 -2.81 -8.84 -1.17
CA MET A 61 -2.43 -7.54 -1.71
C MET A 61 -2.55 -6.38 -0.72
N TYR A 62 -3.21 -6.59 0.42
CA TYR A 62 -3.51 -5.51 1.37
C TYR A 62 -2.26 -4.77 1.85
N LEU A 63 -1.30 -5.49 2.42
CA LEU A 63 -0.04 -4.89 2.89
C LEU A 63 0.86 -4.40 1.75
N LEU A 64 0.78 -5.05 0.58
CA LEU A 64 1.53 -4.63 -0.61
C LEU A 64 1.04 -3.27 -1.13
N LEU A 65 -0.27 -3.08 -1.16
CA LEU A 65 -0.86 -1.82 -1.62
C LEU A 65 -0.62 -0.71 -0.60
N ILE A 66 -0.72 -0.99 0.71
CA ILE A 66 -0.32 -0.03 1.76
C ILE A 66 1.13 0.40 1.55
N HIS A 67 2.03 -0.57 1.35
CA HIS A 67 3.44 -0.29 1.08
C HIS A 67 3.60 0.61 -0.15
N ALA A 68 2.97 0.27 -1.27
CA ALA A 68 3.05 1.06 -2.49
C ALA A 68 2.56 2.50 -2.27
N LEU A 69 1.41 2.69 -1.60
CA LEU A 69 0.86 4.02 -1.31
C LEU A 69 1.68 4.82 -0.26
N CYS A 70 2.47 4.13 0.58
CA CYS A 70 3.41 4.77 1.49
C CYS A 70 4.73 5.17 0.83
N CYS A 71 5.11 4.54 -0.29
CA CYS A 71 6.36 4.79 -1.00
C CYS A 71 6.17 5.72 -2.21
N PHE A 72 5.04 5.65 -2.88
CA PHE A 72 4.75 6.41 -4.09
C PHE A 72 3.70 7.48 -3.83
N HIS A 73 3.92 8.66 -4.40
CA HIS A 73 2.93 9.72 -4.38
C HIS A 73 1.80 9.40 -5.37
N GLU A 74 0.63 9.98 -5.16
CA GLU A 74 -0.51 9.81 -6.07
C GLU A 74 -0.18 10.26 -7.49
N ARG A 75 0.63 11.33 -7.65
CA ARG A 75 1.16 11.74 -8.97
C ARG A 75 1.99 10.66 -9.67
N THR A 76 2.68 9.81 -8.92
CA THR A 76 3.47 8.70 -9.48
C THR A 76 2.54 7.60 -9.99
N ILE A 77 1.48 7.28 -9.23
CA ILE A 77 0.45 6.35 -9.65
C ILE A 77 -0.25 6.86 -10.91
N GLU A 78 -0.63 8.14 -10.93
CA GLU A 78 -1.26 8.78 -12.08
C GLU A 78 -0.37 8.78 -13.32
N SER A 79 0.92 9.10 -13.16
CA SER A 79 1.90 9.01 -14.26
C SER A 79 1.97 7.59 -14.83
N LYS A 80 1.97 6.57 -13.96
CA LYS A 80 1.93 5.17 -14.42
C LYS A 80 0.62 4.85 -15.14
N VAL A 81 -0.55 5.29 -14.65
CA VAL A 81 -1.83 5.13 -15.39
C VAL A 81 -1.70 5.70 -16.80
N ARG A 82 -1.18 6.92 -16.95
CA ARG A 82 -1.03 7.59 -18.25
C ARG A 82 -0.13 6.83 -19.23
N VAL A 83 0.91 6.14 -18.72
CA VAL A 83 1.73 5.26 -19.55
C VAL A 83 0.88 4.13 -20.13
N PHE A 84 0.04 3.47 -19.33
CA PHE A 84 -0.87 2.43 -19.86
C PHE A 84 -1.88 3.00 -20.86
N GLU A 85 -2.48 4.17 -20.57
CA GLU A 85 -3.39 4.86 -21.48
C GLU A 85 -2.73 5.18 -22.83
N SER A 86 -1.43 5.55 -22.83
CA SER A 86 -0.66 5.81 -24.06
C SER A 86 -0.48 4.58 -24.96
N PHE A 87 -0.58 3.37 -24.40
CA PHE A 87 -0.61 2.11 -25.15
C PHE A 87 -2.03 1.68 -25.56
N GLY A 88 -3.03 2.55 -25.38
CA GLY A 88 -4.43 2.29 -25.73
C GLY A 88 -5.21 1.52 -24.66
N TRP A 89 -4.68 1.40 -23.43
CA TRP A 89 -5.40 0.72 -22.35
C TRP A 89 -6.47 1.63 -21.77
N ASP A 90 -7.60 1.04 -21.41
CA ASP A 90 -8.60 1.74 -20.61
C ASP A 90 -8.08 2.04 -19.20
N ARG A 91 -8.43 3.22 -18.69
CA ARG A 91 -8.02 3.69 -17.37
C ARG A 91 -8.45 2.75 -16.25
N SER A 92 -9.67 2.22 -16.32
CA SER A 92 -10.18 1.29 -15.31
C SER A 92 -9.41 -0.03 -15.33
N LEU A 93 -8.97 -0.49 -16.50
CA LEU A 93 -8.11 -1.67 -16.64
C LEU A 93 -6.71 -1.43 -16.05
N ALA A 94 -6.11 -0.27 -16.29
CA ALA A 94 -4.83 0.10 -15.70
C ALA A 94 -4.90 0.14 -14.15
N LEU A 95 -5.95 0.78 -13.60
CA LEU A 95 -6.19 0.78 -12.15
C LEU A 95 -6.49 -0.62 -11.61
N HIS A 96 -7.19 -1.45 -12.37
CA HIS A 96 -7.45 -2.85 -12.00
C HIS A 96 -6.14 -3.65 -11.87
N LEU A 97 -5.23 -3.50 -12.83
CA LEU A 97 -3.90 -4.10 -12.76
C LEU A 97 -3.14 -3.63 -11.52
N PHE A 98 -3.20 -2.34 -11.19
CA PHE A 98 -2.54 -1.80 -10.00
C PHE A 98 -3.07 -2.40 -8.71
N ARG A 99 -4.40 -2.57 -8.62
CA ARG A 99 -5.04 -3.25 -7.50
C ARG A 99 -4.61 -4.71 -7.38
N ARG A 100 -4.44 -5.41 -8.52
CA ARG A 100 -4.04 -6.83 -8.59
C ARG A 100 -2.55 -7.05 -8.36
N ASN A 101 -1.72 -6.08 -8.74
CA ASN A 101 -0.28 -6.16 -8.64
C ASN A 101 0.34 -4.77 -8.34
N PRO A 102 0.33 -4.33 -7.06
CA PRO A 102 0.83 -3.01 -6.68
C PRO A 102 2.31 -2.77 -7.01
N GLN A 103 3.08 -3.84 -7.27
CA GLN A 103 4.52 -3.76 -7.58
C GLN A 103 4.80 -3.20 -8.97
N CYS A 104 3.82 -3.10 -9.86
CA CYS A 104 3.97 -2.40 -11.13
C CYS A 104 4.41 -0.93 -10.96
N LEU A 105 4.17 -0.34 -9.79
CA LEU A 105 4.62 1.01 -9.43
C LEU A 105 6.14 1.08 -9.16
N CYS A 106 6.76 -0.05 -8.82
CA CYS A 106 8.19 -0.16 -8.55
C CYS A 106 9.04 -0.28 -9.82
N LEU A 107 8.43 -0.59 -10.96
CA LEU A 107 9.14 -0.64 -12.24
C LEU A 107 9.43 0.80 -12.67
N GLY A 108 10.68 1.11 -13.02
CA GLY A 108 11.05 2.39 -13.62
C GLY A 108 10.18 2.69 -14.85
N ALA A 109 9.92 3.97 -15.12
CA ALA A 109 9.46 4.36 -16.45
C ALA A 109 10.69 4.46 -17.36
#